data_AF-A0A5C1WEV3-F1
#
_entry.id   AF-A0A5C1WEV3-F1
#
_cell.length_a   1.000
_cell.length_b   1.000
_cell.length_c   1.000
_cell.angle_alpha   90.00
_cell.angle_beta   90.00
_cell.angle_gamma   90.00
#
_symmetry.space_group_name_H-M   'P 1'
#
loop_
_entity.id
_entity.type
_entity.pdbx_description
1 polymer ?
#
loop_
_entity_poly.entity_id
_entity_poly.type
_entity_poly.pdbx_seq_one_letter_code
_entity_poly.pdbx_strand_id
1 'polypeptide(L)'
;MARRIHIPLLIDLLEVDDAATIGAIDRDPRLDRAFGKAGPLFNRMLAGRLTRIFAIDGTAFPTMRGRHDEERRAAQAALAARLHDAALPELSGKHPLVAYVRGTGPREQVGPALQAVIARQFDPAFTPQEAEAQRLWDAAIRFDAAARTANPLLWLQQALFGTLHADRNILAGAVGRDPVAIHAVGIAVHNLVASLDRLRAHHDDPGRRFALDGRAAAIASLAAPDSVLRQAKGVADIPGGSLVPGALVRFKLAHAAGRTLDPATAFQSASWSACPASGFVFRLLAGIWTAARRQDEEP
;
A
#
# COMPACT_ATOMS: atom_id res chain seq x y z
N MET A 1 1.20 -17.29 12.61
CA MET A 1 2.16 -18.41 12.58
C MET A 1 3.46 -17.91 11.96
N ALA A 2 4.59 -18.51 12.33
CA ALA A 2 5.90 -18.17 11.79
C ALA A 2 6.47 -19.38 11.01
N ARG A 3 6.96 -19.14 9.79
CA ARG A 3 7.58 -20.16 8.93
C ARG A 3 8.94 -19.67 8.46
N ARG A 4 9.98 -20.44 8.71
CA ARG A 4 11.34 -20.13 8.24
C ARG A 4 11.67 -20.94 6.99
N ILE A 5 12.26 -20.26 6.00
CA ILE A 5 12.86 -20.86 4.80
C ILE A 5 14.35 -20.55 4.88
N HIS A 6 15.15 -21.57 5.14
CA HIS A 6 16.59 -21.44 5.30
C HIS A 6 17.30 -22.42 4.37
N ILE A 7 18.08 -21.88 3.44
CA ILE A 7 19.05 -22.64 2.65
C ILE A 7 20.38 -21.92 2.82
N PRO A 8 21.39 -22.55 3.43
CA PRO A 8 22.67 -21.93 3.73
C PRO A 8 23.22 -21.14 2.54
N LEU A 9 23.69 -19.91 2.81
CA LEU A 9 24.24 -18.95 1.83
C LEU A 9 23.27 -18.44 0.75
N LEU A 10 22.13 -19.11 0.52
CA LEU A 10 21.19 -18.78 -0.55
C LEU A 10 20.01 -17.96 -0.05
N ILE A 11 19.29 -18.44 0.97
CA ILE A 11 18.10 -17.78 1.51
C ILE A 11 18.03 -17.93 3.03
N ASP A 12 17.62 -16.85 3.69
CA ASP A 12 17.17 -16.90 5.08
C ASP A 12 15.97 -15.95 5.22
N LEU A 13 14.78 -16.51 5.16
CA LEU A 13 13.51 -15.78 5.15
C LEU A 13 12.60 -16.31 6.25
N LEU A 14 12.18 -15.42 7.15
CA LEU A 14 11.11 -15.68 8.09
C LEU A 14 9.81 -15.06 7.59
N GLU A 15 8.78 -15.88 7.37
CA GLU A 15 7.44 -15.42 7.05
C GLU A 15 6.57 -15.45 8.30
N VAL A 16 5.82 -14.36 8.55
CA VAL A 16 4.98 -14.21 9.73
C VAL A 16 3.62 -13.68 9.31
N ASP A 17 2.55 -14.32 9.78
CA ASP A 17 1.20 -14.09 9.25
C ASP A 17 0.10 -13.90 10.32
N ASP A 18 0.49 -13.69 11.57
CA ASP A 18 -0.40 -13.32 12.67
C ASP A 18 -0.01 -11.97 13.28
N ALA A 19 -1.03 -11.19 13.68
CA ALA A 19 -0.84 -9.81 14.11
C ALA A 19 0.00 -9.67 15.38
N ALA A 20 -0.18 -10.56 16.36
CA ALA A 20 0.53 -10.51 17.63
C ALA A 20 2.04 -10.73 17.43
N THR A 21 2.42 -11.74 16.64
CA THR A 21 3.82 -12.05 16.33
C THR A 21 4.44 -10.97 15.44
N ILE A 22 3.71 -10.45 14.44
CA ILE A 22 4.17 -9.29 13.66
C ILE A 22 4.46 -8.11 14.56
N GLY A 23 3.54 -7.77 15.47
CA GLY A 23 3.72 -6.66 16.41
C GLY A 23 4.86 -6.87 17.41
N ALA A 24 5.14 -8.11 17.82
CA ALA A 24 6.29 -8.44 18.66
C ALA A 24 7.61 -8.27 17.89
N ILE A 25 7.69 -8.80 16.68
CA ILE A 25 8.89 -8.77 15.84
C ILE A 25 9.19 -7.35 15.34
N ASP A 26 8.18 -6.57 14.93
CA ASP A 26 8.38 -5.21 14.43
C ASP A 26 8.84 -4.23 15.52
N ARG A 27 8.69 -4.58 16.81
CA ARG A 27 9.27 -3.81 17.91
C ARG A 27 10.76 -4.06 18.12
N ASP A 28 11.32 -5.14 17.58
CA ASP A 28 12.75 -5.42 17.69
C ASP A 28 13.56 -4.36 16.90
N PRO A 29 14.43 -3.58 17.56
CA PRO A 29 15.21 -2.52 16.90
C PRO A 29 16.23 -3.06 15.90
N ARG A 30 16.56 -4.35 15.95
CA ARG A 30 17.50 -5.00 15.03
C ARG A 30 16.86 -5.29 13.68
N LEU A 31 15.54 -5.14 13.53
CA LEU A 31 14.84 -5.29 12.26
C LEU A 31 14.44 -3.92 11.68
N ASP A 32 14.80 -3.68 10.42
CA ASP A 32 14.63 -2.38 9.77
C ASP A 32 14.26 -2.50 8.28
N ARG A 33 13.80 -1.40 7.68
CA ARG A 33 13.55 -1.20 6.24
C ARG A 33 14.79 -0.70 5.48
N ALA A 34 15.84 -0.25 6.16
CA ALA A 34 17.06 0.28 5.54
C ALA A 34 17.90 -0.81 4.85
N PHE A 35 17.44 -1.42 3.76
CA PHE A 35 18.05 -2.63 3.20
C PHE A 35 19.53 -2.49 2.81
N GLY A 36 20.36 -3.42 3.29
CA GLY A 36 21.79 -3.50 3.03
C GLY A 36 22.18 -4.70 2.19
N LYS A 37 23.46 -4.74 1.81
CA LYS A 37 24.06 -5.80 0.97
C LYS A 37 24.54 -7.02 1.77
N ALA A 38 24.21 -7.14 3.05
CA ALA A 38 24.61 -8.29 3.87
C ALA A 38 23.65 -9.47 3.69
N GLY A 39 24.12 -10.67 4.07
CA GLY A 39 23.30 -11.89 4.15
C GLY A 39 23.30 -12.76 2.89
N PRO A 40 22.39 -13.75 2.83
CA PRO A 40 22.29 -14.73 1.75
C PRO A 40 22.06 -14.12 0.36
N LEU A 41 22.47 -14.83 -0.70
CA LEU A 41 22.46 -14.33 -2.07
C LEU A 41 21.09 -13.81 -2.52
N PHE A 42 20.03 -14.61 -2.37
CA PHE A 42 18.68 -14.21 -2.79
C PHE A 42 18.15 -13.04 -1.97
N ASN A 43 18.47 -13.00 -0.68
CA ASN A 43 18.07 -11.88 0.18
C ASN A 43 18.68 -10.56 -0.33
N ARG A 44 19.97 -10.56 -0.66
CA ARG A 44 20.66 -9.38 -1.22
C ARG A 44 20.07 -8.96 -2.56
N MET A 45 19.78 -9.92 -3.44
CA MET A 45 19.19 -9.65 -4.75
C MET A 45 17.80 -9.03 -4.62
N LEU A 46 16.93 -9.62 -3.79
CA LEU A 46 15.58 -9.11 -3.55
C LEU A 46 15.62 -7.72 -2.90
N ALA A 47 16.42 -7.56 -1.85
CA ALA A 47 16.60 -6.30 -1.14
C ALA A 47 17.11 -5.20 -2.08
N GLY A 48 18.18 -5.46 -2.84
CA GLY A 48 18.75 -4.50 -3.79
C GLY A 48 17.79 -4.15 -4.93
N ARG A 49 17.00 -5.12 -5.40
CA ARG A 49 15.96 -4.88 -6.41
C ARG A 49 14.88 -3.94 -5.87
N LEU A 50 14.31 -4.24 -4.71
CA LEU A 50 13.26 -3.41 -4.11
C LEU A 50 13.77 -1.99 -3.87
N THR A 51 15.01 -1.81 -3.42
CA THR A 51 15.60 -0.48 -3.23
C THR A 51 15.69 0.30 -4.55
N ARG A 52 15.92 -0.36 -5.69
CA ARG A 52 15.93 0.30 -7.01
C ARG A 52 14.53 0.63 -7.52
N ILE A 53 13.56 -0.27 -7.30
CA ILE A 53 12.16 -0.07 -7.68
C ILE A 53 11.60 1.14 -6.92
N PHE A 54 11.81 1.17 -5.60
CA PHE A 54 11.32 2.18 -4.69
C PHE A 54 12.33 3.31 -4.47
N ALA A 55 12.81 3.86 -5.57
CA ALA A 55 13.59 5.09 -5.60
C ALA A 55 13.20 5.92 -6.82
N ILE A 56 13.40 7.23 -6.77
CA ILE A 56 13.27 8.14 -7.91
C ILE A 56 14.40 9.16 -7.80
N ASP A 57 15.12 9.42 -8.90
CA ASP A 57 16.26 10.35 -8.94
C ASP A 57 17.31 10.11 -7.82
N GLY A 58 17.59 8.83 -7.53
CA GLY A 58 18.51 8.43 -6.45
C GLY A 58 17.93 8.53 -5.04
N THR A 59 16.75 9.11 -4.87
CA THR A 59 16.07 9.25 -3.58
C THR A 59 15.17 8.05 -3.31
N ALA A 60 15.41 7.34 -2.20
CA ALA A 60 14.60 6.20 -1.79
C ALA A 60 13.21 6.64 -1.31
N PHE A 61 12.19 5.84 -1.60
CA PHE A 61 10.85 6.09 -1.09
C PHE A 61 10.84 5.92 0.44
N PRO A 62 9.95 6.63 1.17
CA PRO A 62 9.85 6.52 2.63
C PRO A 62 9.63 5.08 3.13
N THR A 63 9.01 4.22 2.33
CA THR A 63 8.78 2.81 2.63
C THR A 63 10.06 1.96 2.63
N MET A 64 11.18 2.50 2.16
CA MET A 64 12.50 1.87 2.15
C MET A 64 13.50 2.55 3.10
N ARG A 65 13.09 3.63 3.76
CA ARG A 65 13.93 4.38 4.70
C ARG A 65 13.83 3.80 6.11
N GLY A 66 14.93 3.88 6.85
CA GLY A 66 15.09 3.19 8.13
C GLY A 66 14.26 3.77 9.27
N ARG A 67 14.17 3.03 10.38
CA ARG A 67 13.45 3.43 11.59
C ARG A 67 13.91 4.77 12.12
N HIS A 68 15.23 4.97 12.19
CA HIS A 68 15.86 6.16 12.77
C HIS A 68 16.09 7.28 11.77
N ASP A 69 15.54 7.16 10.54
CA ASP A 69 15.61 8.22 9.55
C ASP A 69 14.69 9.39 9.96
N GLU A 70 15.29 10.51 10.35
CA GLU A 70 14.58 11.69 10.85
C GLU A 70 13.77 12.40 9.76
N GLU A 71 14.30 12.50 8.56
CA GLU A 71 13.64 13.13 7.42
C GLU A 71 12.38 12.34 7.02
N ARG A 72 12.47 11.00 6.97
CA ARG A 72 11.32 10.12 6.79
C ARG A 72 10.26 10.38 7.87
N ARG A 73 10.66 10.44 9.14
CA ARG A 73 9.73 10.65 10.27
C ARG A 73 9.04 12.01 10.15
N ALA A 74 9.80 13.07 9.86
CA ALA A 74 9.27 14.41 9.67
C ALA A 74 8.28 14.47 8.49
N ALA A 75 8.67 13.92 7.33
CA ALA A 75 7.81 13.87 6.14
C ALA A 75 6.53 13.06 6.40
N GLN A 76 6.62 11.94 7.12
CA GLN A 76 5.47 11.14 7.50
C GLN A 76 4.50 11.89 8.43
N ALA A 77 5.03 12.62 9.42
CA ALA A 77 4.23 13.45 10.31
C ALA A 77 3.55 14.61 9.57
N ALA A 78 4.29 15.32 8.71
CA ALA A 78 3.75 16.40 7.88
C ALA A 78 2.64 15.89 6.94
N LEU A 79 2.83 14.73 6.32
CA LEU A 79 1.82 14.11 5.48
C LEU A 79 0.58 13.69 6.29
N ALA A 80 0.76 13.11 7.48
CA ALA A 80 -0.35 12.72 8.33
C ALA A 80 -1.18 13.94 8.74
N ALA A 81 -0.54 15.05 9.09
CA ALA A 81 -1.23 16.31 9.39
C ALA A 81 -1.99 16.83 8.17
N ARG A 82 -1.34 16.91 7.00
CA ARG A 82 -1.99 17.33 5.75
C ARG A 82 -3.22 16.49 5.41
N LEU A 83 -3.13 15.16 5.57
CA LEU A 83 -4.21 14.22 5.28
C LEU A 83 -5.30 14.18 6.36
N HIS A 84 -5.02 14.65 7.57
CA HIS A 84 -6.04 14.80 8.61
C HIS A 84 -7.09 15.83 8.18
N ASP A 85 -6.63 16.98 7.70
CA ASP A 85 -7.48 18.12 7.31
C ASP A 85 -7.90 18.08 5.83
N ALA A 86 -7.36 17.14 5.05
CA ALA A 86 -7.68 16.98 3.65
C ALA A 86 -9.19 16.87 3.40
N ALA A 87 -9.70 17.71 2.51
CA ALA A 87 -11.06 17.62 2.01
C ALA A 87 -11.22 16.33 1.18
N LEU A 88 -12.36 15.67 1.37
CA LEU A 88 -12.78 14.62 0.45
C LEU A 88 -13.36 15.25 -0.82
N PRO A 89 -13.27 14.56 -1.98
CA PRO A 89 -14.00 14.98 -3.16
C PRO A 89 -15.51 15.02 -2.88
N GLU A 90 -16.25 15.75 -3.70
CA GLU A 90 -17.70 15.68 -3.67
C GLU A 90 -18.15 14.28 -4.11
N LEU A 91 -18.71 13.52 -3.17
CA LEU A 91 -19.18 12.15 -3.38
C LEU A 91 -20.69 12.17 -3.65
N SER A 92 -21.07 12.43 -4.90
CA SER A 92 -22.44 12.28 -5.37
C SER A 92 -22.71 10.88 -5.91
N GLY A 93 -23.99 10.53 -6.13
CA GLY A 93 -24.39 9.24 -6.72
C GLY A 93 -23.74 8.96 -8.08
N LYS A 94 -23.41 10.01 -8.84
CA LYS A 94 -22.76 9.95 -10.15
C LYS A 94 -21.24 9.83 -10.08
N HIS A 95 -20.63 10.05 -8.91
CA HIS A 95 -19.19 9.92 -8.76
C HIS A 95 -18.77 8.46 -9.06
N PRO A 96 -17.73 8.20 -9.88
CA PRO A 96 -17.40 6.84 -10.35
C PRO A 96 -17.24 5.81 -9.23
N LEU A 97 -16.63 6.22 -8.11
CA LEU A 97 -16.46 5.35 -6.93
C LEU A 97 -17.78 4.99 -6.24
N VAL A 98 -18.74 5.92 -6.19
CA VAL A 98 -20.06 5.70 -5.59
C VAL A 98 -20.92 4.85 -6.53
N ALA A 99 -20.95 5.19 -7.81
CA ALA A 99 -21.64 4.42 -8.85
C ALA A 99 -21.15 2.96 -8.88
N TYR A 100 -19.84 2.74 -8.80
CA TYR A 100 -19.28 1.39 -8.74
C TYR A 100 -19.78 0.59 -7.53
N VAL A 101 -19.77 1.19 -6.33
CA VAL A 101 -20.25 0.52 -5.10
C VAL A 101 -21.75 0.21 -5.16
N ARG A 102 -22.54 1.06 -5.82
CA ARG A 102 -23.98 0.80 -6.08
C ARG A 102 -24.24 -0.25 -7.17
N GLY A 103 -23.20 -0.72 -7.85
CA GLY A 103 -23.34 -1.66 -8.96
C GLY A 103 -23.73 -1.04 -10.30
N THR A 104 -23.84 0.30 -10.40
CA THR A 104 -24.20 1.01 -11.63
C THR A 104 -22.99 1.49 -12.44
N GLY A 105 -21.82 1.59 -11.82
CA GLY A 105 -20.57 2.02 -12.44
C GLY A 105 -19.66 0.86 -12.85
N PRO A 106 -18.85 1.03 -13.93
CA PRO A 106 -17.89 0.03 -14.39
C PRO A 106 -16.66 -0.06 -13.46
N ARG A 107 -16.06 -1.25 -13.37
CA ARG A 107 -14.92 -1.51 -12.48
C ARG A 107 -13.63 -0.83 -12.96
N GLU A 108 -13.53 -0.63 -14.27
CA GLU A 108 -12.37 -0.09 -14.97
C GLU A 108 -12.11 1.37 -14.58
N GLN A 109 -13.17 2.12 -14.24
CA GLN A 109 -13.07 3.51 -13.82
C GLN A 109 -12.60 3.70 -12.37
N VAL A 110 -12.64 2.65 -11.54
CA VAL A 110 -12.35 2.75 -10.10
C VAL A 110 -10.88 3.14 -9.85
N GLY A 111 -9.96 2.51 -10.58
CA GLY A 111 -8.52 2.77 -10.45
C GLY A 111 -8.14 4.20 -10.81
N PRO A 112 -8.44 4.67 -12.04
CA PRO A 112 -8.20 6.06 -12.45
C PRO A 112 -8.87 7.08 -11.52
N ALA A 113 -10.12 6.84 -11.10
CA ALA A 113 -10.83 7.75 -10.19
C ALA A 113 -10.16 7.84 -8.81
N LEU A 114 -9.76 6.71 -8.21
CA LEU A 114 -9.02 6.72 -6.94
C LEU A 114 -7.65 7.38 -7.08
N GLN A 115 -6.93 7.12 -8.16
CA GLN A 115 -5.66 7.80 -8.42
C GLN A 115 -5.82 9.31 -8.48
N ALA A 116 -6.86 9.82 -9.17
CA ALA A 116 -7.14 11.25 -9.22
C ALA A 116 -7.44 11.83 -7.83
N VAL A 117 -8.26 11.15 -7.02
CA VAL A 117 -8.56 11.58 -5.64
C VAL A 117 -7.29 11.65 -4.78
N ILE A 118 -6.39 10.67 -4.91
CA ILE A 118 -5.13 10.62 -4.18
C ILE A 118 -4.15 11.69 -4.68
N ALA A 119 -3.97 11.80 -6.00
CA ALA A 119 -3.06 12.76 -6.62
C ALA A 119 -3.41 14.20 -6.25
N ARG A 120 -4.71 14.54 -6.13
CA ARG A 120 -5.16 15.86 -5.67
C ARG A 120 -4.73 16.24 -4.25
N GLN A 121 -4.33 15.26 -3.42
CA GLN A 121 -3.76 15.54 -2.10
C GLN A 121 -2.31 16.03 -2.17
N PHE A 122 -1.66 15.89 -3.33
CA PHE A 122 -0.29 16.32 -3.60
C PHE A 122 -0.25 17.48 -4.58
N ASP A 123 -1.15 17.49 -5.57
CA ASP A 123 -1.37 18.58 -6.51
C ASP A 123 -2.87 18.88 -6.64
N PRO A 124 -3.40 19.89 -5.93
CA PRO A 124 -4.83 20.24 -5.98
C PRO A 124 -5.35 20.57 -7.39
N ALA A 125 -4.49 20.96 -8.32
CA ALA A 125 -4.85 21.26 -9.71
C ALA A 125 -4.91 19.99 -10.59
N PHE A 126 -4.56 18.82 -10.05
CA PHE A 126 -4.53 17.57 -10.80
C PHE A 126 -5.92 17.16 -11.32
N THR A 127 -6.12 17.37 -12.62
CA THR A 127 -7.40 17.16 -13.31
C THR A 127 -7.13 16.42 -14.62
N PRO A 128 -6.78 15.12 -14.57
CA PRO A 128 -6.35 14.40 -15.76
C PRO A 128 -7.53 14.20 -16.70
N GLN A 129 -7.26 14.29 -18.00
CA GLN A 129 -8.21 13.84 -19.01
C GLN A 129 -8.34 12.31 -18.96
N GLU A 130 -9.43 11.76 -19.48
CA GLU A 130 -9.72 10.31 -19.39
C GLU A 130 -8.57 9.43 -19.90
N ALA A 131 -8.01 9.74 -21.07
CA ALA A 131 -6.88 8.99 -21.64
C ALA A 131 -5.61 9.10 -20.78
N GLU A 132 -5.37 10.25 -20.15
CA GLU A 132 -4.25 10.46 -19.24
C GLU A 132 -4.44 9.70 -17.93
N ALA A 133 -5.66 9.74 -17.37
CA ALA A 133 -6.03 9.01 -16.18
C ALA A 133 -5.87 7.49 -16.39
N GLN A 134 -6.28 6.97 -17.54
CA GLN A 134 -6.07 5.58 -17.90
C GLN A 134 -4.57 5.23 -18.05
N ARG A 135 -3.80 6.08 -18.74
CA ARG A 135 -2.36 5.88 -18.90
C ARG A 135 -1.63 5.85 -17.55
N LEU A 136 -2.03 6.73 -16.62
CA LEU A 136 -1.49 6.76 -15.26
C LEU A 136 -1.84 5.48 -14.49
N TRP A 137 -3.06 4.96 -14.67
CA TRP A 137 -3.51 3.73 -14.04
C TRP A 137 -2.76 2.50 -14.57
N ASP A 138 -2.58 2.42 -15.89
CA ASP A 138 -1.81 1.34 -16.51
C ASP A 138 -0.35 1.34 -16.03
N ALA A 139 0.26 2.52 -15.86
CA ALA A 139 1.59 2.66 -15.26
C ALA A 139 1.62 2.17 -13.81
N ALA A 140 0.59 2.46 -13.01
CA ALA A 140 0.50 1.94 -11.65
C ALA A 140 0.30 0.42 -11.58
N ILE A 141 -0.47 -0.17 -12.48
CA ILE A 141 -0.62 -1.64 -12.58
C ILE A 141 0.74 -2.28 -12.85
N ARG A 142 1.47 -1.78 -13.86
CA ARG A 142 2.79 -2.32 -14.21
C ARG A 142 3.83 -2.08 -13.11
N PHE A 143 3.78 -0.92 -12.45
CA PHE A 143 4.65 -0.60 -11.33
C PHE A 143 4.43 -1.52 -10.12
N ASP A 144 3.17 -1.75 -9.73
CA ASP A 144 2.83 -2.67 -8.64
C ASP A 144 3.20 -4.13 -8.98
N ALA A 145 2.89 -4.58 -10.20
CA ALA A 145 3.28 -5.90 -10.68
C ALA A 145 4.82 -6.07 -10.65
N ALA A 146 5.56 -5.04 -11.06
CA ALA A 146 7.01 -5.01 -10.99
C ALA A 146 7.54 -5.01 -9.56
N ALA A 147 6.83 -4.46 -8.57
CA ALA A 147 7.22 -4.53 -7.17
C ALA A 147 6.99 -5.93 -6.57
N ARG A 148 5.92 -6.63 -6.98
CA ARG A 148 5.50 -7.91 -6.39
C ARG A 148 6.09 -9.15 -7.07
N THR A 149 6.47 -9.06 -8.33
CA THR A 149 6.87 -10.26 -9.10
C THR A 149 8.08 -10.96 -8.46
N ALA A 150 8.00 -12.28 -8.30
CA ALA A 150 9.10 -13.14 -7.87
C ALA A 150 9.90 -13.71 -9.07
N ASN A 151 9.49 -13.42 -10.31
CA ASN A 151 10.02 -14.03 -11.52
C ASN A 151 11.29 -13.32 -12.02
N PRO A 152 12.47 -13.95 -11.95
CA PRO A 152 13.74 -13.33 -12.33
C PRO A 152 13.82 -12.96 -13.82
N LEU A 153 13.13 -13.70 -14.71
CA LEU A 153 13.10 -13.39 -16.14
C LEU A 153 12.36 -12.09 -16.40
N LEU A 154 11.21 -11.88 -15.74
CA LEU A 154 10.47 -10.63 -15.83
C LEU A 154 11.29 -9.46 -15.29
N TRP A 155 12.11 -9.67 -14.25
CA TRP A 155 13.00 -8.62 -13.75
C TRP A 155 14.04 -8.21 -14.78
N LEU A 156 14.68 -9.19 -15.41
CA LEU A 156 15.68 -8.94 -16.45
C LEU A 156 15.04 -8.22 -17.64
N GLN A 157 13.86 -8.67 -18.06
CA GLN A 157 13.10 -8.04 -19.13
C GLN A 157 12.80 -6.57 -18.80
N GLN A 158 12.27 -6.27 -17.61
CA GLN A 158 11.99 -4.89 -17.18
C GLN A 158 13.25 -4.02 -17.10
N ALA A 159 14.37 -4.59 -16.66
CA ALA A 159 15.65 -3.89 -16.61
C ALA A 159 16.19 -3.58 -18.01
N LEU A 160 16.09 -4.52 -18.95
CA LEU A 160 16.58 -4.36 -20.33
C LEU A 160 15.74 -3.37 -21.13
N PHE A 161 14.41 -3.45 -21.03
CA PHE A 161 13.51 -2.60 -21.81
C PHE A 161 13.17 -1.26 -21.14
N GLY A 162 13.67 -1.00 -19.93
CA GLY A 162 13.46 0.26 -19.21
C GLY A 162 12.00 0.57 -18.86
N THR A 163 11.09 -0.40 -18.98
CA THR A 163 9.65 -0.21 -18.82
C THR A 163 9.28 0.30 -17.43
N LEU A 164 9.93 -0.24 -16.39
CA LEU A 164 9.77 0.21 -15.01
C LEU A 164 10.17 1.68 -14.83
N HIS A 165 11.23 2.12 -15.49
CA HIS A 165 11.68 3.50 -15.42
C HIS A 165 10.68 4.45 -16.08
N ALA A 166 10.15 4.05 -17.24
CA ALA A 166 9.11 4.79 -17.94
C ALA A 166 7.81 4.91 -17.13
N ASP A 167 7.32 3.79 -16.56
CA ASP A 167 6.12 3.77 -15.73
C ASP A 167 6.29 4.65 -14.49
N ARG A 168 7.43 4.55 -13.81
CA ARG A 168 7.76 5.40 -12.67
C ARG A 168 7.81 6.87 -13.06
N ASN A 169 8.32 7.22 -14.24
CA ASN A 169 8.35 8.60 -14.72
C ASN A 169 6.96 9.14 -15.07
N ILE A 170 6.07 8.31 -15.61
CA ILE A 170 4.66 8.67 -15.83
C ILE A 170 4.02 9.01 -14.48
N LEU A 171 4.17 8.13 -13.48
CA LEU A 171 3.66 8.37 -12.13
C LEU A 171 4.28 9.62 -11.51
N ALA A 172 5.60 9.79 -11.61
CA ALA A 172 6.32 10.94 -11.05
C ALA A 172 5.88 12.27 -11.68
N GLY A 173 5.63 12.30 -12.99
CA GLY A 173 5.14 13.49 -13.67
C GLY A 173 3.80 13.98 -13.14
N ALA A 174 2.90 13.06 -12.77
CA ALA A 174 1.56 13.39 -12.28
C ALA A 174 1.54 13.97 -10.85
N VAL A 175 2.62 13.82 -10.08
CA VAL A 175 2.64 14.17 -8.66
C VAL A 175 3.90 14.94 -8.24
N GLY A 176 4.47 15.71 -9.17
CA GLY A 176 5.61 16.58 -8.88
C GLY A 176 6.88 15.85 -8.42
N ARG A 177 7.03 14.57 -8.81
CA ARG A 177 8.15 13.68 -8.47
C ARG A 177 8.33 13.39 -6.98
N ASP A 178 7.35 13.70 -6.12
CA ASP A 178 7.40 13.37 -4.69
C ASP A 178 7.39 11.83 -4.48
N PRO A 179 8.43 11.23 -3.85
CA PRO A 179 8.48 9.79 -3.59
C PRO A 179 7.28 9.24 -2.81
N VAL A 180 6.73 10.02 -1.88
CA VAL A 180 5.53 9.67 -1.11
C VAL A 180 4.34 9.56 -2.05
N ALA A 181 4.17 10.58 -2.90
CA ALA A 181 3.05 10.68 -3.82
C ALA A 181 3.08 9.57 -4.86
N ILE A 182 4.26 9.28 -5.43
CA ILE A 182 4.46 8.18 -6.38
C ILE A 182 4.08 6.84 -5.74
N HIS A 183 4.48 6.60 -4.49
CA HIS A 183 4.07 5.40 -3.77
C HIS A 183 2.54 5.34 -3.58
N ALA A 184 1.91 6.47 -3.25
CA ALA A 184 0.47 6.55 -3.03
C ALA A 184 -0.32 6.22 -4.30
N VAL A 185 -0.01 6.86 -5.43
CA VAL A 185 -0.70 6.66 -6.72
C VAL A 185 -0.26 5.40 -7.46
N GLY A 186 0.92 4.84 -7.14
CA GLY A 186 1.48 3.69 -7.84
C GLY A 186 1.27 2.34 -7.12
N ILE A 187 1.23 2.32 -5.79
CA ILE A 187 1.20 1.09 -4.99
C ILE A 187 0.01 1.09 -4.02
N ALA A 188 -0.12 2.14 -3.20
CA ALA A 188 -1.13 2.15 -2.13
C ALA A 188 -2.56 2.18 -2.67
N VAL A 189 -2.77 2.81 -3.83
CA VAL A 189 -4.07 2.87 -4.53
C VAL A 189 -4.66 1.48 -4.82
N HIS A 190 -3.84 0.45 -5.05
CA HIS A 190 -4.34 -0.90 -5.32
C HIS A 190 -5.04 -1.53 -4.11
N ASN A 191 -4.56 -1.22 -2.90
CA ASN A 191 -5.25 -1.64 -1.67
C ASN A 191 -6.58 -0.89 -1.49
N LEU A 192 -6.66 0.38 -1.89
CA LEU A 192 -7.94 1.12 -1.89
C LEU A 192 -8.91 0.53 -2.90
N VAL A 193 -8.45 0.21 -4.10
CA VAL A 193 -9.23 -0.47 -5.14
C VAL A 193 -9.78 -1.80 -4.62
N ALA A 194 -8.95 -2.64 -3.99
CA ALA A 194 -9.41 -3.88 -3.36
C ALA A 194 -10.38 -3.63 -2.18
N SER A 195 -10.26 -2.50 -1.49
CA SER A 195 -11.20 -2.10 -0.44
C SER A 195 -12.56 -1.69 -1.02
N LEU A 196 -12.57 -1.05 -2.20
CA LEU A 196 -13.79 -0.70 -2.93
C LEU A 196 -14.52 -1.95 -3.43
N ASP A 197 -13.78 -2.96 -3.90
CA ASP A 197 -14.35 -4.25 -4.28
C ASP A 197 -15.09 -4.91 -3.10
N ARG A 198 -14.51 -4.82 -1.88
CA ARG A 198 -15.15 -5.31 -0.64
C ARG A 198 -16.34 -4.45 -0.22
N LEU A 199 -16.27 -3.13 -0.39
CA LEU A 199 -17.42 -2.24 -0.13
C LEU A 199 -18.60 -2.60 -1.03
N ARG A 200 -18.37 -2.82 -2.32
CA ARG A 200 -19.41 -3.26 -3.26
C ARG A 200 -20.02 -4.58 -2.80
N ALA A 201 -19.19 -5.57 -2.44
CA ALA A 201 -19.69 -6.85 -1.94
C ALA A 201 -20.58 -6.71 -0.69
N HIS A 202 -20.27 -5.78 0.24
CA HIS A 202 -21.14 -5.51 1.39
C HIS A 202 -22.42 -4.74 1.01
N HIS A 203 -22.39 -3.92 -0.06
CA HIS A 203 -23.56 -3.19 -0.54
C HIS A 203 -24.52 -4.11 -1.31
N ASP A 204 -23.97 -5.07 -2.07
CA ASP A 204 -24.72 -6.09 -2.79
C ASP A 204 -25.47 -7.05 -1.84
N ASP A 205 -24.98 -7.22 -0.60
CA ASP A 205 -25.67 -7.94 0.48
C ASP A 205 -26.69 -7.00 1.19
N PRO A 206 -28.01 -7.21 1.04
CA PRO A 206 -29.00 -6.32 1.66
C PRO A 206 -28.89 -6.27 3.18
N GLY A 207 -28.58 -7.39 3.84
CA GLY A 207 -28.46 -7.46 5.29
C GLY A 207 -27.31 -6.58 5.79
N ARG A 208 -26.16 -6.67 5.14
CA ARG A 208 -25.00 -5.81 5.44
C ARG A 208 -25.23 -4.35 5.04
N ARG A 209 -25.83 -4.10 3.88
CA ARG A 209 -26.13 -2.75 3.39
C ARG A 209 -26.95 -1.94 4.38
N PHE A 210 -27.95 -2.55 5.01
CA PHE A 210 -28.79 -1.86 5.99
C PHE A 210 -28.18 -1.84 7.40
N ALA A 211 -27.41 -2.87 7.78
CA ALA A 211 -26.81 -2.98 9.11
C ALA A 211 -25.55 -2.12 9.31
N LEU A 212 -24.70 -1.96 8.30
CA LEU A 212 -23.41 -1.28 8.44
C LEU A 212 -23.55 0.24 8.23
N ASP A 213 -23.17 1.02 9.23
CA ASP A 213 -22.91 2.45 9.04
C ASP A 213 -21.61 2.69 8.23
N GLY A 214 -21.32 3.94 7.87
CA GLY A 214 -20.13 4.28 7.10
C GLY A 214 -18.81 3.86 7.74
N ARG A 215 -18.69 3.96 9.06
CA ARG A 215 -17.46 3.59 9.78
C ARG A 215 -17.29 2.07 9.79
N ALA A 216 -18.36 1.34 10.12
CA ALA A 216 -18.37 -0.12 10.16
C ALA A 216 -18.08 -0.71 8.78
N ALA A 217 -18.69 -0.16 7.73
CA ALA A 217 -18.42 -0.57 6.35
C ALA A 217 -16.97 -0.28 5.94
N ALA A 218 -16.43 0.89 6.28
CA ALA A 218 -15.04 1.22 6.00
C ALA A 218 -14.08 0.21 6.66
N ILE A 219 -14.28 -0.11 7.94
CA ILE A 219 -13.50 -1.12 8.68
C ILE A 219 -13.60 -2.50 8.01
N ALA A 220 -14.83 -2.96 7.75
CA ALA A 220 -15.10 -4.28 7.18
C ALA A 220 -14.57 -4.45 5.75
N SER A 221 -14.26 -3.35 5.06
CA SER A 221 -13.78 -3.35 3.69
C SER A 221 -12.28 -3.14 3.55
N LEU A 222 -11.54 -2.82 4.60
CA LEU A 222 -10.10 -2.54 4.48
C LEU A 222 -9.33 -3.72 3.89
N ALA A 223 -8.63 -3.47 2.77
CA ALA A 223 -7.61 -4.37 2.26
C ALA A 223 -6.23 -3.92 2.74
N ALA A 224 -5.55 -4.79 3.47
CA ALA A 224 -4.15 -4.60 3.85
C ALA A 224 -3.22 -4.98 2.68
N PRO A 225 -2.02 -4.40 2.58
CA PRO A 225 -1.02 -4.85 1.63
C PRO A 225 -0.67 -6.32 1.84
N ASP A 226 -0.36 -7.07 0.77
CA ASP A 226 -0.04 -8.50 0.85
C ASP A 226 1.07 -8.78 1.87
N SER A 227 2.17 -8.05 1.76
CA SER A 227 3.26 -8.16 2.71
C SER A 227 4.13 -6.92 2.79
N VAL A 228 4.86 -6.81 3.90
CA VAL A 228 5.97 -5.86 4.06
C VAL A 228 7.22 -6.62 4.49
N LEU A 229 8.38 -6.11 4.06
CA LEU A 229 9.67 -6.71 4.38
C LEU A 229 10.41 -5.90 5.45
N ARG A 230 11.22 -6.62 6.22
CA ARG A 230 12.28 -6.12 7.10
C ARG A 230 13.55 -6.92 6.84
N GLN A 231 14.68 -6.33 7.19
CA GLN A 231 15.97 -7.01 7.18
C GLN A 231 16.59 -6.93 8.57
N ALA A 232 17.14 -8.05 9.03
CA ALA A 232 17.95 -8.10 10.24
C ALA A 232 19.26 -7.34 10.06
N LYS A 233 19.54 -6.41 10.96
CA LYS A 233 20.77 -5.59 11.01
C LYS A 233 21.86 -6.20 11.86
N GLY A 234 21.47 -6.98 12.85
CA GLY A 234 22.34 -7.77 13.71
C GLY A 234 21.75 -9.16 13.92
N VAL A 235 22.35 -9.93 14.83
CA VAL A 235 21.75 -11.18 15.31
C VAL A 235 20.51 -10.84 16.13
N ALA A 236 19.37 -11.42 15.75
CA ALA A 236 18.08 -11.13 16.38
C ALA A 236 17.37 -12.42 16.83
N ASP A 237 17.19 -12.57 18.13
CA ASP A 237 16.37 -13.62 18.72
C ASP A 237 14.92 -13.15 18.80
N ILE A 238 14.10 -13.70 17.92
CA ILE A 238 12.71 -13.30 17.74
C ILE A 238 11.80 -14.53 17.74
N PRO A 239 10.47 -14.35 17.92
CA PRO A 239 9.53 -15.42 17.64
C PRO A 239 9.76 -16.04 16.25
N GLY A 240 9.96 -17.36 16.19
CA GLY A 240 10.32 -18.07 14.96
C GLY A 240 11.83 -18.37 14.79
N GLY A 241 12.67 -17.96 15.75
CA GLY A 241 14.07 -18.37 15.88
C GLY A 241 15.07 -17.23 15.67
N SER A 242 16.36 -17.55 15.82
CA SER A 242 17.45 -16.58 15.69
C SER A 242 17.75 -16.26 14.23
N LEU A 243 17.78 -14.98 13.90
CA LEU A 243 18.14 -14.44 12.59
C LEU A 243 19.58 -13.95 12.58
N VAL A 244 20.26 -14.14 11.44
CA VAL A 244 21.59 -13.57 11.17
C VAL A 244 21.47 -12.24 10.42
N PRO A 245 22.52 -11.39 10.44
CA PRO A 245 22.52 -10.15 9.66
C PRO A 245 22.22 -10.41 8.18
N GLY A 246 21.31 -9.62 7.62
CA GLY A 246 20.85 -9.75 6.23
C GLY A 246 19.77 -10.81 6.00
N ALA A 247 19.36 -11.56 7.03
CA ALA A 247 18.12 -12.34 6.98
C ALA A 247 16.92 -11.42 6.73
N LEU A 248 15.93 -11.91 5.98
CA LEU A 248 14.71 -11.17 5.67
C LEU A 248 13.56 -11.66 6.53
N VAL A 249 12.69 -10.74 6.92
CA VAL A 249 11.42 -11.05 7.56
C VAL A 249 10.30 -10.48 6.72
N ARG A 250 9.35 -11.31 6.32
CA ARG A 250 8.16 -10.95 5.56
C ARG A 250 6.93 -11.03 6.44
N PHE A 251 6.34 -9.88 6.74
CA PHE A 251 5.04 -9.81 7.41
C PHE A 251 3.94 -9.92 6.36
N LYS A 252 3.15 -10.99 6.39
CA LYS A 252 2.00 -11.22 5.49
C LYS A 252 0.77 -10.47 6.05
N LEU A 253 0.74 -9.15 5.86
CA LEU A 253 -0.24 -8.28 6.49
C LEU A 253 -1.68 -8.56 6.03
N ALA A 254 -1.91 -8.87 4.74
CA ALA A 254 -3.24 -9.25 4.25
C ALA A 254 -3.82 -10.47 4.98
N HIS A 255 -2.99 -11.49 5.22
CA HIS A 255 -3.40 -12.69 5.95
C HIS A 255 -3.64 -12.38 7.44
N ALA A 256 -2.75 -11.61 8.07
CA ALA A 256 -2.89 -11.22 9.47
C ALA A 256 -4.14 -10.35 9.73
N ALA A 257 -4.40 -9.38 8.85
CA ALA A 257 -5.56 -8.50 8.94
C ALA A 257 -6.86 -9.26 8.68
N GLY A 258 -6.88 -10.19 7.71
CA GLY A 258 -8.05 -11.02 7.42
C GLY A 258 -8.51 -11.89 8.59
N ARG A 259 -7.59 -12.29 9.49
CA ARG A 259 -7.90 -13.11 10.67
C ARG A 259 -8.39 -12.30 11.88
N THR A 260 -7.97 -11.05 12.00
CA THR A 260 -8.24 -10.21 13.17
C THR A 260 -9.35 -9.20 12.92
N LEU A 261 -9.64 -8.89 11.64
CA LEU A 261 -10.51 -7.78 11.22
C LEU A 261 -10.10 -6.44 11.84
N ASP A 262 -8.84 -6.32 12.28
CA ASP A 262 -8.33 -5.15 12.98
C ASP A 262 -7.65 -4.17 12.01
N PRO A 263 -8.15 -2.94 11.87
CA PRO A 263 -7.51 -1.91 11.07
C PRO A 263 -6.10 -1.53 11.51
N ALA A 264 -5.78 -1.67 12.80
CA ALA A 264 -4.45 -1.33 13.28
C ALA A 264 -3.40 -2.25 12.65
N THR A 265 -3.75 -3.50 12.35
CA THR A 265 -2.90 -4.42 11.59
C THR A 265 -2.73 -3.99 10.13
N ALA A 266 -3.82 -3.59 9.45
CA ALA A 266 -3.78 -3.16 8.05
C ALA A 266 -2.90 -1.93 7.82
N PHE A 267 -2.97 -0.96 8.74
CA PHE A 267 -2.19 0.28 8.68
C PHE A 267 -0.89 0.23 9.48
N GLN A 268 -0.60 -0.88 10.18
CA GLN A 268 0.48 -0.99 11.15
C GLN A 268 0.49 0.20 12.15
N SER A 269 -0.67 0.57 12.69
CA SER A 269 -0.83 1.83 13.44
C SER A 269 0.01 1.92 14.71
N ALA A 270 0.36 0.79 15.32
CA ALA A 270 1.24 0.71 16.49
C ALA A 270 2.74 0.57 16.12
N SER A 271 3.08 0.60 14.84
CA SER A 271 4.45 0.46 14.32
C SER A 271 5.11 1.83 14.14
N TRP A 272 6.44 1.87 14.25
CA TRP A 272 7.29 2.99 13.79
C TRP A 272 7.14 3.33 12.30
N SER A 273 6.44 2.45 11.58
CA SER A 273 6.33 2.37 10.15
C SER A 273 4.88 2.48 9.67
N ALA A 274 4.00 2.97 10.56
CA ALA A 274 2.57 3.17 10.39
C ALA A 274 2.22 3.91 9.10
N CYS A 275 1.06 3.62 8.52
CA CYS A 275 0.55 4.36 7.38
C CYS A 275 0.05 5.75 7.82
N PRO A 276 0.61 6.86 7.28
CA PRO A 276 0.15 8.21 7.62
C PRO A 276 -1.25 8.54 7.05
N ALA A 277 -1.74 7.77 6.07
CA ALA A 277 -3.00 8.03 5.40
C ALA A 277 -4.20 7.29 6.03
N SER A 278 -4.03 6.58 7.15
CA SER A 278 -5.08 5.74 7.75
C SER A 278 -6.39 6.50 7.95
N GLY A 279 -6.35 7.68 8.59
CA GLY A 279 -7.51 8.52 8.82
C GLY A 279 -8.20 8.98 7.53
N PHE A 280 -7.41 9.41 6.53
CA PHE A 280 -7.94 9.81 5.21
C PHE A 280 -8.63 8.65 4.50
N VAL A 281 -7.99 7.48 4.45
CA VAL A 281 -8.55 6.26 3.83
C VAL A 281 -9.88 5.90 4.49
N PHE A 282 -9.95 5.92 5.81
CA PHE A 282 -11.19 5.66 6.54
C PHE A 282 -12.31 6.63 6.19
N ARG A 283 -12.02 7.94 6.21
CA ARG A 283 -13.00 8.98 5.86
C ARG A 283 -13.49 8.80 4.42
N LEU A 284 -12.58 8.52 3.48
CA LEU A 284 -12.92 8.30 2.07
C LEU A 284 -13.87 7.10 1.91
N LEU A 285 -13.52 5.93 2.46
CA LEU A 285 -14.35 4.72 2.36
C LEU A 285 -15.71 4.90 3.02
N ALA A 286 -15.75 5.51 4.21
CA ALA A 286 -17.00 5.79 4.92
C ALA A 286 -17.89 6.79 4.16
N GLY A 287 -17.28 7.81 3.56
CA GLY A 287 -17.97 8.78 2.70
C GLY A 287 -18.58 8.12 1.47
N ILE A 288 -17.82 7.25 0.78
CA ILE A 288 -18.30 6.51 -0.39
C ILE A 288 -19.47 5.62 -0.02
N TRP A 289 -19.37 4.87 1.09
CA TRP A 289 -20.47 4.03 1.57
C TRP A 289 -21.72 4.84 1.89
N THR A 290 -21.56 5.95 2.60
CA THR A 290 -22.68 6.83 2.98
C THR A 290 -23.37 7.40 1.74
N ALA A 291 -22.60 7.88 0.76
CA ALA A 291 -23.14 8.36 -0.51
C ALA A 291 -23.84 7.23 -1.29
N ALA A 292 -23.24 6.03 -1.33
CA ALA A 292 -23.81 4.88 -2.03
C ALA A 292 -25.13 4.40 -1.41
N ARG A 293 -25.33 4.61 -0.10
CA ARG A 293 -26.57 4.26 0.63
C ARG A 293 -27.67 5.29 0.52
N ARG A 294 -27.36 6.56 0.27
CA ARG A 294 -28.39 7.57 0.00
C ARG A 294 -29.12 7.12 -1.26
N GLN A 295 -30.45 7.03 -1.22
CA GLN A 295 -31.23 6.94 -2.44
C GLN A 295 -30.99 8.26 -3.18
N ASP A 296 -30.74 8.20 -4.49
CA ASP A 296 -30.80 9.43 -5.27
C ASP A 296 -32.26 9.87 -5.20
N GLU A 297 -32.54 10.94 -4.44
CA GLU A 297 -33.72 11.75 -4.69
C GLU A 297 -33.53 12.28 -6.11
N GLU A 298 -34.13 11.61 -7.10
CA GLU A 298 -34.33 12.16 -8.43
C GLU A 298 -35.08 13.49 -8.27
N PRO A 299 -34.58 14.61 -8.81
CA PRO A 299 -35.46 15.65 -9.28
C PRO A 299 -36.22 15.20 -10.54
#